data_AF-A0A2E7S1H8-F1
#
_entry.id   AF-A0A2E7S1H8-F1
#
_cell.length_a   1.000
_cell.length_b   1.000
_cell.length_c   1.000
_cell.angle_alpha   90.00
_cell.angle_beta   90.00
_cell.angle_gamma   90.00
#
_symmetry.space_group_name_H-M   'P 1'
#
loop_
_entity.id
_entity.type
_entity.pdbx_description
1 polymer ?
#
loop_
_entity_poly.entity_id
_entity_poly.type
_entity_poly.pdbx_seq_one_letter_code
_entity_poly.pdbx_strand_id
1 'polypeptide(L)'
;MVSGLVVVALAGWMLTAGPHGAEPESRPDPQVLLEKVDKIYSDGKWNGRLGMVLWKGRFYIFFRSAVAHDQDGAIRMIRSTSNIPRHWSTSPYSPENYQATIKAGRPVDPIGPGPEAALVIDSPADESEMHVLGTPERLFGYVVLLVAGSDEVIGTQVIHTDNGTDWSKPKQVYEPGWSFWKPRSYKDTHFVVADVMTGTRRIELLSSTDGVAWKKVSTIAEGPFTETDLVFLKDGTLLAVARQGRVFRSKPPYTEWTSRRCPTLDGPAVALVGDTVLASGRVAAGNFPDAQQGERRNGLFSIDPKTLKFQWKMNMVTQWGGDVSYPHILSLDRHRALIAWYDGQRYQKGVPKQADIFLAILRLVPGT
;
A
#
# COMPACT_ATOMS: atom_id res chain seq x y z
N MET A 1 -74.87 54.29 -13.49
CA MET A 1 -74.53 53.05 -14.22
C MET A 1 -73.04 53.07 -14.49
N VAL A 2 -72.34 52.05 -13.98
CA VAL A 2 -71.02 51.48 -14.31
C VAL A 2 -70.36 51.12 -12.98
N SER A 3 -70.49 49.85 -12.59
CA SER A 3 -69.78 49.24 -11.47
C SER A 3 -68.90 48.14 -12.08
N GLY A 4 -67.59 48.36 -12.13
CA GLY A 4 -66.62 47.41 -12.63
C GLY A 4 -66.31 46.34 -11.58
N LEU A 5 -66.43 45.07 -11.98
CA LEU A 5 -66.02 43.91 -11.19
C LEU A 5 -64.50 43.79 -11.22
N VAL A 6 -63.84 43.81 -10.05
CA VAL A 6 -62.42 43.45 -9.92
C VAL A 6 -62.32 41.97 -9.60
N VAL A 7 -61.74 41.18 -10.51
CA VAL A 7 -61.39 39.78 -10.29
C VAL A 7 -59.97 39.72 -9.72
N VAL A 8 -59.84 39.26 -8.47
CA VAL A 8 -58.54 38.97 -7.86
C VAL A 8 -58.14 37.54 -8.24
N ALA A 9 -57.11 37.40 -9.06
CA ALA A 9 -56.50 36.11 -9.37
C ALA A 9 -55.43 35.77 -8.30
N LEU A 10 -55.69 34.74 -7.50
CA LEU A 10 -54.69 34.11 -6.63
C LEU A 10 -53.76 33.26 -7.49
N ALA A 11 -52.53 33.73 -7.71
CA ALA A 11 -51.47 32.95 -8.34
C ALA A 11 -50.89 31.96 -7.32
N GLY A 12 -51.32 30.70 -7.38
CA GLY A 12 -50.68 29.61 -6.66
C GLY A 12 -49.30 29.32 -7.25
N TRP A 13 -48.25 29.48 -6.43
CA TRP A 13 -46.90 29.03 -6.77
C TRP A 13 -46.86 27.50 -6.65
N MET A 14 -47.01 26.79 -7.78
CA MET A 14 -46.62 25.39 -7.86
C MET A 14 -45.09 25.31 -7.88
N LEU A 15 -44.50 24.85 -6.77
CA LEU A 15 -43.13 24.35 -6.74
C LEU A 15 -43.05 23.14 -7.68
N THR A 16 -42.57 23.37 -8.90
CA THR A 16 -42.15 22.27 -9.77
C THR A 16 -40.92 21.64 -9.16
N ALA A 17 -41.09 20.47 -8.54
CA ALA A 17 -39.98 19.58 -8.22
C ALA A 17 -39.26 19.28 -9.55
N GLY A 18 -38.07 19.87 -9.72
CA GLY A 18 -37.19 19.52 -10.83
C GLY A 18 -36.90 18.01 -10.78
N PRO A 19 -36.68 17.36 -11.94
CA PRO A 19 -36.29 15.96 -11.94
C PRO A 19 -35.06 15.84 -11.04
N HIS A 20 -35.16 15.03 -9.98
CA HIS A 20 -33.99 14.57 -9.25
C HIS A 20 -33.04 14.02 -10.30
N GLY A 21 -31.96 14.75 -10.58
CA GLY A 21 -30.92 14.27 -11.48
C GLY A 21 -30.52 12.90 -10.97
N ALA A 22 -30.79 11.87 -11.77
CA ALA A 22 -30.37 10.51 -11.46
C ALA A 22 -28.90 10.58 -11.06
N GLU A 23 -28.55 10.02 -9.90
CA GLU A 23 -27.15 9.87 -9.53
C GLU A 23 -26.44 9.20 -10.72
N PRO A 24 -25.33 9.76 -11.23
CA PRO A 24 -24.67 9.16 -12.40
C PRO A 24 -24.37 7.70 -12.08
N GLU A 25 -24.82 6.80 -12.95
CA GLU A 25 -24.74 5.35 -12.76
C GLU A 25 -23.33 4.95 -12.27
N SER A 26 -23.29 3.94 -11.38
CA SER A 26 -22.02 3.32 -10.99
C SER A 26 -21.29 2.88 -12.26
N ARG A 27 -20.07 3.36 -12.47
CA ARG A 27 -19.29 2.97 -13.64
C ARG A 27 -19.11 1.45 -13.67
N PRO A 28 -19.12 0.81 -14.84
CA PRO A 28 -18.86 -0.62 -14.95
C PRO A 28 -17.55 -0.98 -14.25
N ASP A 29 -17.62 -2.01 -13.42
CA ASP A 29 -16.48 -2.51 -12.67
C ASP A 29 -15.45 -3.12 -13.64
N PRO A 30 -14.18 -2.67 -13.66
CA PRO A 30 -13.23 -3.10 -14.68
C PRO A 30 -12.82 -4.56 -14.51
N GLN A 31 -12.52 -5.23 -15.62
CA GLN A 31 -11.79 -6.48 -15.55
C GLN A 31 -10.32 -6.19 -15.22
N VAL A 32 -9.74 -6.98 -14.31
CA VAL A 32 -8.30 -6.91 -13.99
C VAL A 32 -7.66 -8.19 -14.50
N LEU A 33 -6.57 -8.06 -15.24
CA LEU A 33 -5.79 -9.15 -15.79
C LEU A 33 -4.39 -9.16 -15.19
N LEU A 34 -3.84 -10.34 -14.97
CA LEU A 34 -2.46 -10.55 -14.59
C LEU A 34 -1.61 -10.59 -15.87
N GLU A 35 -0.88 -9.51 -16.18
CA GLU A 35 -0.08 -9.39 -17.40
C GLU A 35 1.26 -10.12 -17.25
N LYS A 36 1.87 -10.05 -16.07
CA LYS A 36 3.14 -10.71 -15.75
C LYS A 36 3.24 -10.97 -14.26
N VAL A 37 3.91 -12.05 -13.85
CA VAL A 37 4.37 -12.30 -12.48
C VAL A 37 5.81 -12.75 -12.50
N ASP A 38 6.63 -12.15 -11.64
CA ASP A 38 8.01 -12.54 -11.40
C ASP A 38 8.23 -12.74 -9.89
N LYS A 39 9.00 -13.78 -9.53
CA LYS A 39 9.69 -13.79 -8.24
C LYS A 39 10.94 -12.93 -8.39
N ILE A 40 11.02 -11.82 -7.67
CA ILE A 40 12.08 -10.83 -7.85
C ILE A 40 13.17 -10.90 -6.78
N TYR A 41 12.92 -11.60 -5.67
CA TYR A 41 13.93 -11.86 -4.64
C TYR A 41 13.67 -13.15 -3.88
N SER A 42 14.74 -13.91 -3.64
CA SER A 42 14.76 -15.14 -2.85
C SER A 42 16.20 -15.46 -2.45
N ASP A 43 16.42 -15.66 -1.16
CA ASP A 43 17.72 -15.99 -0.57
C ASP A 43 17.60 -17.08 0.52
N GLY A 44 16.44 -17.73 0.61
CA GLY A 44 16.14 -18.73 1.64
C GLY A 44 15.73 -18.16 3.00
N LYS A 45 15.81 -16.84 3.19
CA LYS A 45 15.38 -16.16 4.43
C LYS A 45 13.90 -15.81 4.40
N TRP A 46 13.39 -15.30 5.52
CA TRP A 46 12.11 -14.64 5.57
C TRP A 46 12.26 -13.21 5.04
N ASN A 47 11.66 -12.88 3.90
CA ASN A 47 11.63 -11.54 3.33
C ASN A 47 10.18 -11.04 3.25
N GLY A 48 9.85 -9.92 3.88
CA GLY A 48 8.47 -9.47 3.98
C GLY A 48 8.30 -7.99 4.34
N ARG A 49 7.03 -7.62 4.58
CA ARG A 49 6.62 -6.26 5.03
C ARG A 49 7.20 -5.13 4.17
N LEU A 50 6.92 -5.21 2.86
CA LEU A 50 7.61 -4.39 1.88
C LEU A 50 7.00 -2.99 1.66
N GLY A 51 7.85 -2.07 1.21
CA GLY A 51 7.51 -0.77 0.66
C GLY A 51 8.08 -0.61 -0.75
N MET A 52 7.36 0.06 -1.65
CA MET A 52 7.78 0.23 -3.05
C MET A 52 7.57 1.67 -3.51
N VAL A 53 8.49 2.19 -4.33
CA VAL A 53 8.39 3.54 -4.90
C VAL A 53 9.11 3.62 -6.24
N LEU A 54 8.59 4.44 -7.16
CA LEU A 54 9.32 4.91 -8.34
C LEU A 54 9.97 6.25 -8.01
N TRP A 55 11.29 6.33 -8.03
CA TRP A 55 12.03 7.54 -7.69
C TRP A 55 13.24 7.73 -8.61
N LYS A 56 13.43 8.95 -9.11
CA LYS A 56 14.50 9.30 -10.08
C LYS A 56 14.68 8.27 -11.21
N GLY A 57 13.57 7.80 -11.77
CA GLY A 57 13.56 6.88 -12.91
C GLY A 57 13.91 5.43 -12.58
N ARG A 58 13.85 5.00 -11.31
CA ARG A 58 14.05 3.60 -10.90
C ARG A 58 13.01 3.18 -9.86
N PHE A 59 12.60 1.93 -9.92
CA PHE A 59 11.81 1.33 -8.85
C PHE A 59 12.73 0.91 -7.72
N TYR A 60 12.30 1.15 -6.50
CA TYR A 60 12.95 0.70 -5.28
C TYR A 60 11.93 -0.14 -4.51
N ILE A 61 12.37 -1.29 -4.00
CA ILE A 61 11.60 -2.13 -3.09
C ILE A 61 12.44 -2.32 -1.84
N PHE A 62 11.83 -2.01 -0.70
CA PHE A 62 12.37 -2.17 0.63
C PHE A 62 11.61 -3.29 1.32
N PHE A 63 12.28 -4.14 2.08
CA PHE A 63 11.65 -5.21 2.83
C PHE A 63 12.48 -5.57 4.06
N ARG A 64 11.81 -6.07 5.08
CA ARG A 64 12.46 -6.70 6.23
C ARG A 64 12.97 -8.07 5.79
N SER A 65 14.22 -8.38 6.09
CA SER A 65 14.85 -9.68 5.86
C SER A 65 15.39 -10.23 7.16
N ALA A 66 15.05 -11.48 7.48
CA ALA A 66 15.33 -12.11 8.77
C ALA A 66 15.46 -13.63 8.66
N VAL A 67 16.06 -14.28 9.65
CA VAL A 67 16.08 -15.75 9.76
C VAL A 67 14.65 -16.29 9.99
N ALA A 68 13.85 -15.58 10.78
CA ALA A 68 12.45 -15.91 11.03
C ALA A 68 11.57 -14.65 11.02
N HIS A 69 10.25 -14.86 10.91
CA HIS A 69 9.28 -13.76 10.90
C HIS A 69 9.46 -12.79 12.10
N ASP A 70 9.81 -13.33 13.26
CA ASP A 70 9.83 -12.66 14.56
C ASP A 70 11.23 -12.48 15.17
N GLN A 71 12.29 -12.58 14.37
CA GLN A 71 13.69 -12.47 14.83
C GLN A 71 14.53 -11.61 13.89
N ASP A 72 15.66 -11.08 14.39
CA ASP A 72 16.84 -10.61 13.64
C ASP A 72 16.60 -9.88 12.29
N GLY A 73 15.56 -9.05 12.24
CA GLY A 73 15.16 -8.36 11.03
C GLY A 73 16.02 -7.15 10.75
N ALA A 74 16.46 -7.01 9.50
CA ALA A 74 17.05 -5.80 9.00
C ALA A 74 16.30 -5.33 7.75
N ILE A 75 16.28 -4.02 7.50
CA ILE A 75 15.68 -3.50 6.27
C ILE A 75 16.69 -3.56 5.14
N ARG A 76 16.27 -4.20 4.06
CA ARG A 76 17.04 -4.35 2.83
C ARG A 76 16.33 -3.71 1.65
N MET A 77 17.11 -3.46 0.60
CA MET A 77 16.65 -2.80 -0.60
C MET A 77 17.13 -3.50 -1.86
N ILE A 78 16.22 -3.60 -2.83
CA ILE A 78 16.51 -3.92 -4.23
C ILE A 78 15.99 -2.79 -5.11
N ARG A 79 16.62 -2.57 -6.26
CA ARG A 79 16.18 -1.53 -7.21
C ARG A 79 16.21 -2.02 -8.65
N SER A 80 15.35 -1.50 -9.50
CA SER A 80 15.45 -1.72 -10.93
C SER A 80 16.59 -0.88 -11.52
N THR A 81 17.11 -1.33 -12.67
CA THR A 81 18.12 -0.58 -13.44
C THR A 81 17.54 0.60 -14.22
N SER A 82 16.21 0.62 -14.41
CA SER A 82 15.48 1.62 -15.20
C SER A 82 14.07 1.87 -14.65
N ASN A 83 13.29 2.73 -15.30
CA ASN A 83 11.88 2.98 -14.99
C ASN A 83 10.94 1.93 -15.60
N ILE A 84 11.49 0.81 -16.07
CA ILE A 84 10.74 -0.36 -16.50
C ILE A 84 10.86 -1.39 -15.37
N PRO A 85 9.75 -1.96 -14.85
CA PRO A 85 9.75 -2.81 -13.67
C PRO A 85 10.28 -4.22 -13.98
N ARG A 86 11.54 -4.29 -14.42
CA ARG A 86 12.29 -5.49 -14.77
C ARG A 86 13.77 -5.27 -14.46
N HIS A 87 14.55 -6.34 -14.55
CA HIS A 87 16.01 -6.30 -14.38
C HIS A 87 16.38 -5.63 -13.04
N TRP A 88 15.93 -6.26 -11.96
CA TRP A 88 16.24 -5.87 -10.59
C TRP A 88 17.72 -6.11 -10.29
N SER A 89 18.32 -5.26 -9.46
CA SER A 89 19.74 -5.30 -9.08
C SER A 89 20.16 -6.65 -8.49
N THR A 90 19.20 -7.34 -7.87
CA THR A 90 19.38 -8.68 -7.29
C THR A 90 18.75 -9.79 -8.13
N SER A 91 18.16 -9.47 -9.28
CA SER A 91 17.71 -10.54 -10.19
C SER A 91 18.94 -11.22 -10.78
N PRO A 92 19.07 -12.56 -10.68
CA PRO A 92 20.16 -13.26 -11.36
C PRO A 92 20.10 -13.12 -12.89
N TYR A 93 18.92 -12.83 -13.42
CA TYR A 93 18.67 -12.57 -14.84
C TYR A 93 18.90 -11.11 -15.24
N SER A 94 19.32 -10.24 -14.32
CA SER A 94 19.76 -8.90 -14.73
C SER A 94 20.95 -9.05 -15.70
N PRO A 95 21.07 -8.25 -16.78
CA PRO A 95 22.17 -8.38 -17.72
C PRO A 95 23.54 -8.36 -17.03
N GLU A 96 23.72 -7.49 -16.04
CA GLU A 96 24.95 -7.39 -15.25
C GLU A 96 25.26 -8.68 -14.48
N ASN A 97 24.28 -9.22 -13.74
CA ASN A 97 24.46 -10.43 -12.93
C ASN A 97 24.61 -11.68 -13.81
N TYR A 98 23.85 -11.76 -14.90
CA TYR A 98 23.96 -12.83 -15.87
C TYR A 98 25.36 -12.87 -16.49
N GLN A 99 25.86 -11.73 -16.99
CA GLN A 99 27.19 -11.65 -17.58
C GLN A 99 28.28 -11.96 -16.55
N ALA A 100 28.14 -11.50 -15.30
CA ALA A 100 29.05 -11.86 -14.22
C ALA A 100 29.04 -13.38 -13.93
N THR A 101 27.87 -14.01 -13.93
CA THR A 101 27.70 -15.46 -13.72
C THR A 101 28.39 -16.27 -14.82
N ILE A 102 28.17 -15.90 -16.08
CA ILE A 102 28.83 -16.51 -17.25
C ILE A 102 30.34 -16.35 -17.16
N LYS A 103 30.82 -15.13 -16.87
CA LYS A 103 32.26 -14.83 -16.74
C LYS A 103 32.91 -15.64 -15.61
N ALA A 104 32.17 -15.93 -14.55
CA ALA A 104 32.63 -16.73 -13.41
C ALA A 104 32.54 -18.26 -13.65
N GLY A 105 32.05 -18.71 -14.82
CA GLY A 105 31.90 -20.13 -15.14
C GLY A 105 30.86 -20.87 -14.29
N ARG A 106 29.91 -20.14 -13.68
CA ARG A 106 28.84 -20.73 -12.85
C ARG A 106 27.67 -21.20 -13.71
N PRO A 107 26.97 -22.30 -13.34
CA PRO A 107 25.77 -22.74 -14.03
C PRO A 107 24.69 -21.65 -14.09
N VAL A 108 24.04 -21.55 -15.24
CA VAL A 108 22.95 -20.60 -15.54
C VAL A 108 21.57 -21.26 -15.28
N ASP A 109 21.54 -22.53 -14.92
CA ASP A 109 20.29 -23.22 -14.62
C ASP A 109 20.48 -24.21 -13.46
N PRO A 110 19.61 -24.17 -12.43
CA PRO A 110 18.79 -23.01 -12.08
C PRO A 110 19.72 -21.89 -11.61
N ILE A 111 19.62 -20.67 -12.18
CA ILE A 111 20.40 -19.56 -11.63
C ILE A 111 19.99 -19.44 -10.17
N GLY A 112 20.94 -19.71 -9.28
CA GLY A 112 20.74 -19.75 -7.84
C GLY A 112 20.23 -18.42 -7.28
N PRO A 113 20.26 -18.24 -5.95
CA PRO A 113 19.82 -16.98 -5.36
C PRO A 113 20.59 -15.82 -6.00
N GLY A 114 19.86 -14.73 -6.26
CA GLY A 114 20.46 -13.49 -6.71
C GLY A 114 21.48 -12.94 -5.71
N PRO A 115 22.28 -11.93 -6.07
CA PRO A 115 23.13 -11.27 -5.08
C PRO A 115 22.28 -10.71 -3.94
N GLU A 116 22.87 -10.63 -2.76
CA GLU A 116 22.21 -10.17 -1.56
C GLU A 116 21.65 -8.75 -1.73
N ALA A 117 20.45 -8.52 -1.20
CA ALA A 117 19.86 -7.18 -1.18
C ALA A 117 20.67 -6.22 -0.30
N ALA A 118 20.80 -4.97 -0.75
CA ALA A 118 21.59 -3.96 -0.07
C ALA A 118 21.00 -3.66 1.32
N LEU A 119 21.86 -3.65 2.35
CA LEU A 119 21.46 -3.28 3.69
C LEU A 119 21.17 -1.78 3.77
N VAL A 120 20.03 -1.40 4.35
CA VAL A 120 19.63 0.00 4.54
C VAL A 120 19.75 0.39 6.01
N ILE A 121 19.20 -0.42 6.90
CA ILE A 121 19.27 -0.21 8.35
C ILE A 121 19.17 -1.56 9.07
N ASP A 122 19.97 -1.67 10.13
CA ASP A 122 20.04 -2.80 11.08
C ASP A 122 20.40 -2.16 12.43
N SER A 123 19.43 -2.09 13.33
CA SER A 123 19.59 -1.47 14.64
C SER A 123 19.30 -2.48 15.76
N PRO A 124 19.58 -2.14 17.03
CA PRO A 124 19.25 -3.00 18.16
C PRO A 124 17.74 -3.16 18.41
N ALA A 125 16.90 -2.27 17.86
CA ALA A 125 15.44 -2.42 17.88
C ALA A 125 14.98 -3.32 16.73
N ASP A 126 13.76 -3.86 16.79
CA ASP A 126 13.24 -4.65 15.67
C ASP A 126 12.65 -3.72 14.61
N GLU A 127 13.32 -3.57 13.47
CA GLU A 127 12.74 -2.90 12.30
C GLU A 127 11.63 -3.75 11.71
N SER A 128 10.41 -3.53 12.18
CA SER A 128 9.22 -4.24 11.71
C SER A 128 9.04 -4.07 10.21
N GLU A 129 9.14 -2.83 9.73
CA GLU A 129 8.84 -2.50 8.34
C GLU A 129 9.32 -1.09 7.98
N MET A 130 9.46 -0.86 6.67
CA MET A 130 9.79 0.46 6.13
C MET A 130 8.77 0.86 5.07
N HIS A 131 8.14 2.02 5.27
CA HIS A 131 7.33 2.68 4.26
C HIS A 131 8.09 3.82 3.62
N VAL A 132 7.74 4.18 2.39
CA VAL A 132 8.58 5.07 1.58
C VAL A 132 7.79 6.19 0.93
N LEU A 133 8.46 7.33 0.78
CA LEU A 133 7.94 8.51 0.10
C LEU A 133 9.04 9.12 -0.78
N GLY A 134 8.81 9.15 -2.09
CA GLY A 134 9.68 9.85 -3.01
C GLY A 134 9.25 11.29 -3.22
N THR A 135 10.18 12.23 -3.11
CA THR A 135 10.06 13.62 -3.56
C THR A 135 11.04 13.86 -4.72
N PRO A 136 10.98 14.99 -5.44
CA PRO A 136 11.97 15.27 -6.50
C PRO A 136 13.42 15.22 -6.00
N GLU A 137 13.65 15.66 -4.76
CA GLU A 137 14.99 15.77 -4.18
C GLU A 137 15.41 14.51 -3.43
N ARG A 138 14.50 13.96 -2.60
CA ARG A 138 14.81 12.93 -1.60
C ARG A 138 13.92 11.72 -1.72
N LEU A 139 14.44 10.58 -1.33
CA LEU A 139 13.66 9.40 -0.98
C LEU A 139 13.68 9.23 0.53
N PHE A 140 12.52 9.34 1.15
CA PHE A 140 12.33 9.09 2.59
C PHE A 140 11.93 7.64 2.85
N GLY A 141 12.45 7.11 3.95
CA GLY A 141 12.07 5.85 4.54
C GLY A 141 11.59 6.03 5.97
N TYR A 142 10.38 5.59 6.26
CA TYR A 142 9.76 5.62 7.58
C TYR A 142 9.78 4.19 8.14
N VAL A 143 10.68 3.95 9.08
CA VAL A 143 10.94 2.67 9.71
C VAL A 143 10.14 2.58 11.00
N VAL A 144 9.21 1.64 11.08
CA VAL A 144 8.47 1.35 12.31
C VAL A 144 9.31 0.43 13.17
N LEU A 145 9.59 0.86 14.40
CA LEU A 145 10.41 0.13 15.36
C LEU A 145 9.54 -0.54 16.42
N LEU A 146 9.82 -1.80 16.70
CA LEU A 146 9.25 -2.55 17.81
C LEU A 146 10.30 -2.81 18.89
N VAL A 147 9.83 -3.04 20.12
CA VAL A 147 10.65 -3.61 21.18
C VAL A 147 11.05 -5.02 20.75
N ALA A 148 12.34 -5.33 20.79
CA ALA A 148 12.86 -6.63 20.34
C ALA A 148 12.13 -7.80 21.04
N GLY A 149 11.57 -8.72 20.24
CA GLY A 149 10.82 -9.88 20.74
C GLY A 149 9.39 -9.58 21.21
N SER A 150 8.87 -8.39 20.93
CA SER A 150 7.53 -7.93 21.29
C SER A 150 6.82 -7.28 20.08
N ASP A 151 5.49 -7.21 20.13
CA ASP A 151 4.68 -6.45 19.16
C ASP A 151 4.49 -4.97 19.59
N GLU A 152 5.14 -4.54 20.67
CA GLU A 152 5.06 -3.18 21.18
C GLU A 152 5.81 -2.19 20.29
N VAL A 153 5.09 -1.20 19.78
CA VAL A 153 5.64 -0.13 18.93
C VAL A 153 6.41 0.87 19.78
N ILE A 154 7.69 1.07 19.47
CA ILE A 154 8.53 2.15 20.02
C ILE A 154 8.18 3.47 19.35
N GLY A 155 7.93 3.44 18.04
CA GLY A 155 7.57 4.60 17.23
C GLY A 155 8.11 4.48 15.81
N THR A 156 7.97 5.55 15.04
CA THR A 156 8.49 5.62 13.66
C THR A 156 9.71 6.53 13.57
N GLN A 157 10.76 6.07 12.90
CA GLN A 157 11.93 6.88 12.56
C GLN A 157 12.02 7.12 11.05
N VAL A 158 12.47 8.30 10.65
CA VAL A 158 12.76 8.63 9.25
C VAL A 158 14.26 8.57 8.96
N ILE A 159 14.58 7.94 7.83
CA ILE A 159 15.86 8.05 7.13
C ILE A 159 15.59 8.63 5.73
N HIS A 160 16.59 9.24 5.11
CA HIS A 160 16.47 9.69 3.72
C HIS A 160 17.75 9.49 2.93
N THR A 161 17.61 9.49 1.62
CA THR A 161 18.72 9.49 0.67
C THR A 161 18.45 10.47 -0.47
N ASP A 162 19.51 11.14 -0.91
CA ASP A 162 19.47 12.08 -2.03
C ASP A 162 19.96 11.43 -3.35
N ASN A 163 20.57 10.24 -3.26
CA ASN A 163 21.13 9.49 -4.40
C ASN A 163 20.68 8.02 -4.50
N GLY A 164 19.94 7.52 -3.53
CA GLY A 164 19.44 6.15 -3.52
C GLY A 164 20.44 5.09 -3.04
N THR A 165 21.55 5.51 -2.43
CA THR A 165 22.58 4.61 -1.87
C THR A 165 23.07 5.07 -0.50
N ASP A 166 23.23 6.37 -0.29
CA ASP A 166 23.73 6.93 0.97
C ASP A 166 22.54 7.40 1.81
N TRP A 167 22.37 6.78 2.98
CA TRP A 167 21.24 7.02 3.86
C TRP A 167 21.65 7.86 5.07
N SER A 168 20.77 8.78 5.46
CA SER A 168 20.93 9.60 6.66
C SER A 168 20.88 8.75 7.93
N LYS A 169 21.34 9.33 9.05
CA LYS A 169 21.03 8.77 10.37
C LYS A 169 19.52 8.78 10.62
N PRO A 170 18.96 7.78 11.33
CA PRO A 170 17.56 7.77 11.72
C PRO A 170 17.20 8.94 12.62
N LYS A 171 16.00 9.48 12.45
CA LYS A 171 15.43 10.54 13.28
C LYS A 171 14.00 10.19 13.64
N GLN A 172 13.62 10.28 14.91
CA GLN A 172 12.23 10.09 15.33
C GLN A 172 11.30 11.07 14.59
N VAL A 173 10.18 10.56 14.10
CA VAL A 173 9.07 11.39 13.59
C VAL A 173 7.85 11.24 14.49
N TYR A 174 7.08 12.33 14.54
CA TYR A 174 5.88 12.44 15.37
C TYR A 174 6.16 12.15 16.86
N GLU A 175 5.37 11.30 17.49
CA GLU A 175 5.49 10.93 18.90
C GLU A 175 5.91 9.45 19.03
N PRO A 176 6.62 9.05 20.11
CA PRO A 176 6.82 7.64 20.45
C PRO A 176 5.50 6.87 20.55
N GLY A 177 5.53 5.57 20.23
CA GLY A 177 4.37 4.69 20.24
C GLY A 177 3.50 4.75 18.97
N TRP A 178 3.78 5.68 18.04
CA TRP A 178 3.03 5.81 16.80
C TRP A 178 3.71 5.09 15.63
N SER A 179 2.92 4.24 14.95
CA SER A 179 3.30 3.55 13.73
C SER A 179 2.77 4.32 12.51
N PHE A 180 3.61 4.58 11.51
CA PHE A 180 3.19 5.18 10.25
C PHE A 180 2.82 4.10 9.24
N TRP A 181 1.91 4.41 8.30
CA TRP A 181 1.57 3.51 7.21
C TRP A 181 1.51 4.21 5.85
N LYS A 182 2.37 3.76 4.91
CA LYS A 182 2.38 4.11 3.46
C LYS A 182 2.06 5.59 3.16
N PRO A 183 2.96 6.54 3.48
CA PRO A 183 2.75 7.96 3.24
C PRO A 183 2.60 8.28 1.74
N ARG A 184 1.86 9.35 1.43
CA ARG A 184 1.58 9.79 0.05
C ARG A 184 1.62 11.30 -0.08
N SER A 185 2.11 11.77 -1.22
CA SER A 185 2.00 13.18 -1.60
C SER A 185 0.68 13.45 -2.31
N TYR A 186 0.04 14.56 -1.98
CA TYR A 186 -1.03 15.16 -2.76
C TYR A 186 -0.77 16.65 -2.89
N LYS A 187 -0.50 17.09 -4.13
CA LYS A 187 0.07 18.42 -4.40
C LYS A 187 1.37 18.60 -3.59
N ASP A 188 1.52 19.74 -2.92
CA ASP A 188 2.73 20.11 -2.16
C ASP A 188 2.68 19.65 -0.69
N THR A 189 1.77 18.73 -0.35
CA THR A 189 1.63 18.20 1.02
C THR A 189 1.74 16.69 1.03
N HIS A 190 2.47 16.18 1.99
CA HIS A 190 2.59 14.77 2.30
C HIS A 190 1.60 14.40 3.39
N PHE A 191 0.96 13.24 3.25
CA PHE A 191 -0.03 12.72 4.18
C PHE A 191 0.34 11.29 4.56
N VAL A 192 0.02 10.91 5.79
CA VAL A 192 0.19 9.54 6.29
C VAL A 192 -0.90 9.25 7.32
N VAL A 193 -1.33 8.00 7.42
CA VAL A 193 -2.09 7.57 8.60
C VAL A 193 -1.11 7.00 9.60
N ALA A 194 -1.24 7.46 10.84
CA ALA A 194 -0.51 6.91 11.96
C ALA A 194 -1.47 6.26 12.96
N ASP A 195 -1.10 5.12 13.50
CA ASP A 195 -1.85 4.42 14.54
C ASP A 195 -1.10 4.37 15.87
N VAL A 196 -1.85 4.37 16.97
CA VAL A 196 -1.32 4.21 18.34
C VAL A 196 -2.18 3.20 19.10
N MET A 197 -1.55 2.14 19.61
CA MET A 197 -2.24 1.06 20.33
C MET A 197 -2.14 1.14 21.86
N THR A 198 -1.39 2.11 22.37
CA THR A 198 -1.28 2.48 23.79
C THR A 198 -2.26 3.59 24.15
N GLY A 199 -2.77 3.59 25.38
CA GLY A 199 -3.75 4.60 25.83
C GLY A 199 -5.04 4.59 24.99
N THR A 200 -5.51 5.77 24.57
CA THR A 200 -6.69 5.89 23.68
C THR A 200 -6.32 5.47 22.26
N ARG A 201 -6.65 4.21 21.93
CA ARG A 201 -6.39 3.61 20.63
C ARG A 201 -7.12 4.34 19.51
N ARG A 202 -6.40 4.69 18.44
CA ARG A 202 -6.97 5.42 17.29
C ARG A 202 -6.01 5.45 16.11
N ILE A 203 -6.56 5.85 14.96
CA ILE A 203 -5.82 6.25 13.77
C ILE A 203 -5.99 7.75 13.51
N GLU A 204 -4.90 8.43 13.16
CA GLU A 204 -4.86 9.86 12.86
C GLU A 204 -4.34 10.10 11.44
N LEU A 205 -4.96 11.05 10.74
CA LEU A 205 -4.38 11.61 9.53
C LEU A 205 -3.35 12.65 9.94
N LEU A 206 -2.11 12.48 9.49
CA LEU A 206 -1.05 13.46 9.67
C LEU A 206 -0.69 14.10 8.33
N SER A 207 -0.15 15.31 8.38
CA SER A 207 0.36 16.04 7.22
C SER A 207 1.75 16.61 7.46
N SER A 208 2.53 16.77 6.39
CA SER A 208 3.87 17.36 6.39
C SER A 208 4.14 18.07 5.07
N THR A 209 5.04 19.06 5.08
CA THR A 209 5.54 19.74 3.88
C THR A 209 7.01 19.46 3.59
N ASP A 210 7.73 18.88 4.56
CA ASP A 210 9.17 18.58 4.46
C ASP A 210 9.46 17.06 4.58
N GLY A 211 8.43 16.25 4.83
CA GLY A 211 8.53 14.81 5.04
C GLY A 211 9.07 14.41 6.42
N VAL A 212 9.38 15.37 7.30
CA VAL A 212 10.04 15.13 8.60
C VAL A 212 9.20 15.65 9.75
N ALA A 213 8.73 16.90 9.68
CA ALA A 213 7.83 17.47 10.68
C ALA A 213 6.38 17.15 10.30
N TRP A 214 5.73 16.32 11.12
CA TRP A 214 4.36 15.87 10.92
C TRP A 214 3.41 16.52 11.92
N LYS A 215 2.24 16.94 11.45
CA LYS A 215 1.19 17.55 12.26
C LYS A 215 -0.12 16.80 12.07
N LYS A 216 -0.85 16.58 13.15
CA LYS A 216 -2.20 16.02 13.11
C LYS A 216 -3.14 16.92 12.30
N VAL A 217 -3.86 16.31 11.37
CA VAL A 217 -4.99 16.92 10.65
C VAL A 217 -6.29 16.60 11.37
N SER A 218 -6.55 15.31 11.61
CA SER A 218 -7.75 14.83 12.30
C SER A 218 -7.54 13.44 12.90
N THR A 219 -8.40 13.05 13.84
CA THR A 219 -8.61 11.63 14.15
C THR A 219 -9.52 11.04 13.05
N ILE A 220 -9.12 9.95 12.41
CA ILE A 220 -9.96 9.26 11.41
C ILE A 220 -11.00 8.38 12.13
N ALA A 221 -10.55 7.63 13.13
CA ALA A 221 -11.40 6.79 13.97
C ALA A 221 -10.69 6.45 15.29
N GLU A 222 -11.48 6.37 16.36
CA GLU A 222 -11.08 5.73 17.62
C GLU A 222 -11.36 4.23 17.57
N GLY A 223 -10.58 3.47 18.34
CA GLY A 223 -10.66 2.01 18.40
C GLY A 223 -9.36 1.33 17.94
N PRO A 224 -9.35 -0.01 17.92
CA PRO A 224 -8.16 -0.81 17.62
C PRO A 224 -7.91 -0.91 16.10
N PHE A 225 -7.90 0.22 15.41
CA PHE A 225 -7.50 0.29 14.00
C PHE A 225 -6.00 0.47 13.90
N THR A 226 -5.33 -0.36 13.12
CA THR A 226 -3.89 -0.26 12.82
C THR A 226 -3.72 -0.02 11.32
N GLU A 227 -2.51 -0.19 10.78
CA GLU A 227 -2.19 -0.39 9.34
C GLU A 227 -3.30 0.09 8.37
N THR A 228 -3.21 1.36 7.97
CA THR A 228 -4.26 2.02 7.18
C THR A 228 -3.63 2.78 6.02
N ASP A 229 -3.90 2.35 4.79
CA ASP A 229 -3.37 3.02 3.59
C ASP A 229 -4.36 4.05 3.04
N LEU A 230 -3.82 5.10 2.45
CA LEU A 230 -4.55 6.22 1.88
C LEU A 230 -4.63 6.11 0.35
N VAL A 231 -5.65 6.71 -0.25
CA VAL A 231 -5.63 7.05 -1.67
C VAL A 231 -6.41 8.34 -1.92
N PHE A 232 -5.80 9.24 -2.69
CA PHE A 232 -6.48 10.44 -3.16
C PHE A 232 -7.25 10.13 -4.45
N LEU A 233 -8.52 10.51 -4.48
CA LEU A 233 -9.31 10.56 -5.70
C LEU A 233 -9.00 11.84 -6.47
N LYS A 234 -9.42 11.89 -7.74
CA LYS A 234 -9.13 13.03 -8.64
C LYS A 234 -9.74 14.36 -8.17
N ASP A 235 -10.83 14.31 -7.41
CA ASP A 235 -11.48 15.48 -6.83
C ASP A 235 -10.88 15.90 -5.47
N GLY A 236 -9.82 15.23 -5.02
CA GLY A 236 -9.17 15.46 -3.73
C GLY A 236 -9.85 14.77 -2.56
N THR A 237 -10.94 14.01 -2.77
CA THR A 237 -11.50 13.12 -1.75
C THR A 237 -10.45 12.09 -1.35
N LEU A 238 -10.31 11.85 -0.04
CA LEU A 238 -9.39 10.88 0.53
C LEU A 238 -10.17 9.64 0.95
N LEU A 239 -9.69 8.46 0.54
CA LEU A 239 -10.11 7.18 1.11
C LEU A 239 -8.99 6.65 2.01
N ALA A 240 -9.38 6.02 3.11
CA ALA A 240 -8.46 5.31 4.01
C ALA A 240 -8.97 3.88 4.23
N VAL A 241 -8.15 2.87 3.96
CA VAL A 241 -8.52 1.45 4.11
C VAL A 241 -7.72 0.85 5.25
N ALA A 242 -8.41 0.59 6.36
CA ALA A 242 -7.83 0.04 7.57
C ALA A 242 -7.90 -1.49 7.58
N ARG A 243 -6.83 -2.10 8.11
CA ARG A 243 -6.68 -3.55 8.24
C ARG A 243 -7.93 -4.25 8.77
N GLN A 244 -8.56 -3.70 9.80
CA GLN A 244 -9.68 -4.30 10.54
C GLN A 244 -11.04 -4.20 9.80
N GLY A 245 -11.04 -4.25 8.46
CA GLY A 245 -12.26 -4.34 7.66
C GLY A 245 -13.09 -3.06 7.67
N ARG A 246 -12.42 -1.91 7.60
CA ARG A 246 -13.08 -0.60 7.51
C ARG A 246 -12.45 0.25 6.42
N VAL A 247 -13.31 0.83 5.59
CA VAL A 247 -12.93 1.91 4.67
C VAL A 247 -13.57 3.20 5.15
N PHE A 248 -12.79 4.28 5.13
CA PHE A 248 -13.19 5.62 5.49
C PHE A 248 -13.09 6.53 4.27
N ARG A 249 -13.92 7.58 4.26
CA ARG A 249 -13.92 8.61 3.23
C ARG A 249 -14.07 9.99 3.84
N SER A 250 -13.25 10.92 3.38
CA SER A 250 -13.33 12.33 3.74
C SER A 250 -13.05 13.23 2.54
N LYS A 251 -13.70 14.40 2.51
CA LYS A 251 -13.37 15.48 1.57
C LYS A 251 -12.47 16.49 2.28
N PRO A 252 -11.69 17.31 1.54
CA PRO A 252 -10.99 18.44 2.14
C PRO A 252 -11.96 19.28 3.01
N PRO A 253 -11.56 19.77 4.20
CA PRO A 253 -10.21 19.78 4.77
C PRO A 253 -9.83 18.52 5.57
N TYR A 254 -10.52 17.40 5.35
CA TYR A 254 -10.26 16.09 5.96
C TYR A 254 -10.58 15.98 7.45
N THR A 255 -11.47 16.83 7.95
CA THR A 255 -11.84 16.87 9.38
C THR A 255 -13.02 15.99 9.74
N GLU A 256 -13.80 15.55 8.76
CA GLU A 256 -15.01 14.74 8.95
C GLU A 256 -14.94 13.45 8.14
N TRP A 257 -15.23 12.31 8.76
CA TRP A 257 -15.06 11.01 8.16
C TRP A 257 -16.37 10.21 8.15
N THR A 258 -16.67 9.64 6.98
CA THR A 258 -17.71 8.62 6.83
C THR A 258 -17.05 7.25 6.68
N SER A 259 -17.73 6.16 7.07
CA SER A 259 -17.13 4.82 7.00
C SER A 259 -18.10 3.74 6.56
N ARG A 260 -17.55 2.64 6.04
CA ARG A 260 -18.27 1.42 5.67
C ARG A 260 -17.44 0.19 6.02
N ARG A 261 -18.10 -0.88 6.49
CA ARG A 261 -17.46 -2.18 6.66
C ARG A 261 -17.00 -2.72 5.29
N CYS A 262 -15.81 -3.32 5.26
CA CYS A 262 -15.25 -3.99 4.09
C CYS A 262 -14.57 -5.30 4.54
N PRO A 263 -14.07 -6.13 3.60
CA PRO A 263 -13.23 -7.27 3.97
C PRO A 263 -12.03 -6.83 4.82
N THR A 264 -11.64 -7.66 5.79
CA THR A 264 -10.37 -7.51 6.50
C THR A 264 -9.22 -7.70 5.51
N LEU A 265 -8.27 -6.78 5.51
CA LEU A 265 -7.09 -6.79 4.64
C LEU A 265 -5.86 -6.58 5.52
N ASP A 266 -5.19 -7.66 5.95
CA ASP A 266 -3.95 -7.49 6.71
C ASP A 266 -2.85 -6.94 5.79
N GLY A 267 -2.06 -5.97 6.24
CA GLY A 267 -1.09 -5.25 5.43
C GLY A 267 -1.69 -4.51 4.22
N PRO A 268 -2.74 -3.68 4.36
CA PRO A 268 -3.47 -3.14 3.23
C PRO A 268 -2.61 -2.22 2.36
N ALA A 269 -2.86 -2.28 1.06
CA ALA A 269 -2.38 -1.34 0.06
C ALA A 269 -3.52 -0.88 -0.84
N VAL A 270 -3.53 0.41 -1.18
CA VAL A 270 -4.57 1.03 -2.02
C VAL A 270 -3.91 1.92 -3.07
N ALA A 271 -4.43 1.94 -4.29
CA ALA A 271 -3.96 2.86 -5.32
C ALA A 271 -5.08 3.24 -6.27
N LEU A 272 -5.02 4.46 -6.82
CA LEU A 272 -5.86 4.89 -7.92
C LEU A 272 -5.13 4.58 -9.23
N VAL A 273 -5.74 3.78 -10.10
CA VAL A 273 -5.22 3.40 -11.41
C VAL A 273 -6.23 3.82 -12.46
N GLY A 274 -5.91 4.86 -13.22
CA GLY A 274 -6.87 5.48 -14.13
C GLY A 274 -8.03 6.12 -13.34
N ASP A 275 -9.18 5.44 -13.31
CA ASP A 275 -10.38 5.82 -12.54
C ASP A 275 -10.78 4.76 -11.49
N THR A 276 -10.00 3.69 -11.37
CA THR A 276 -10.30 2.55 -10.52
C THR A 276 -9.47 2.61 -9.26
N VAL A 277 -10.13 2.55 -8.11
CA VAL A 277 -9.44 2.34 -6.85
C VAL A 277 -9.22 0.84 -6.68
N LEU A 278 -7.96 0.41 -6.66
CA LEU A 278 -7.58 -0.94 -6.30
C LEU A 278 -7.19 -1.00 -4.84
N ALA A 279 -7.56 -2.09 -4.17
CA ALA A 279 -7.08 -2.41 -2.83
C ALA A 279 -6.63 -3.87 -2.76
N SER A 280 -5.60 -4.12 -1.95
CA SER A 280 -5.08 -5.45 -1.74
C SER A 280 -4.59 -5.63 -0.30
N GLY A 281 -4.60 -6.87 0.17
CA GLY A 281 -4.09 -7.26 1.48
C GLY A 281 -4.33 -8.74 1.72
N ARG A 282 -3.77 -9.26 2.82
CA ARG A 282 -3.96 -10.67 3.16
C ARG A 282 -5.40 -10.93 3.59
N VAL A 283 -5.96 -11.99 3.02
CA VAL A 283 -7.30 -12.52 3.30
C VAL A 283 -7.22 -14.03 3.60
N ALA A 284 -8.28 -14.57 4.20
CA ALA A 284 -8.46 -16.02 4.32
C ALA A 284 -8.92 -16.60 2.98
N ALA A 285 -8.26 -17.68 2.52
CA ALA A 285 -8.61 -18.34 1.26
C ALA A 285 -10.06 -18.83 1.24
N GLY A 286 -10.60 -19.28 2.38
CA GLY A 286 -12.00 -19.72 2.48
C GLY A 286 -13.05 -18.62 2.21
N ASN A 287 -12.70 -17.34 2.38
CA ASN A 287 -13.60 -16.23 2.07
C ASN A 287 -13.53 -15.82 0.59
N PHE A 288 -12.41 -16.12 -0.07
CA PHE A 288 -12.11 -15.74 -1.45
C PHE A 288 -11.42 -16.91 -2.16
N PRO A 289 -12.16 -18.01 -2.42
CA PRO A 289 -11.56 -19.26 -2.85
C PRO A 289 -11.03 -19.19 -4.29
N ASP A 290 -9.93 -19.90 -4.52
CA ASP A 290 -9.35 -20.20 -5.83
C ASP A 290 -8.75 -21.62 -5.81
N ALA A 291 -8.15 -22.04 -6.92
CA ALA A 291 -7.53 -23.37 -7.03
C ALA A 291 -6.10 -23.44 -6.45
N GLN A 292 -5.59 -22.36 -5.84
CA GLN A 292 -4.21 -22.33 -5.33
C GLN A 292 -4.11 -23.05 -3.97
N GLN A 293 -2.90 -23.41 -3.56
CA GLN A 293 -2.65 -24.08 -2.28
C GLN A 293 -2.59 -23.12 -1.09
N GLY A 294 -2.67 -23.66 0.13
CA GLY A 294 -2.56 -22.90 1.38
C GLY A 294 -3.85 -22.18 1.81
N GLU A 295 -3.83 -21.62 3.02
CA GLU A 295 -5.02 -21.08 3.71
C GLU A 295 -5.13 -19.55 3.63
N ARG A 296 -4.08 -18.88 3.16
CA ARG A 296 -3.99 -17.42 3.05
C ARG A 296 -3.72 -16.99 1.62
N ARG A 297 -4.20 -15.80 1.29
CA ARG A 297 -4.03 -15.17 -0.02
C ARG A 297 -3.73 -13.71 0.14
N ASN A 298 -3.00 -13.13 -0.81
CA ASN A 298 -3.05 -11.70 -1.03
C ASN A 298 -4.19 -11.41 -2.02
N GLY A 299 -5.34 -10.96 -1.51
CA GLY A 299 -6.54 -10.71 -2.32
C GLY A 299 -6.49 -9.35 -3.00
N LEU A 300 -7.02 -9.23 -4.21
CA LEU A 300 -7.15 -7.98 -4.95
C LEU A 300 -8.63 -7.62 -5.14
N PHE A 301 -8.94 -6.36 -4.90
CA PHE A 301 -10.28 -5.79 -4.96
C PHE A 301 -10.29 -4.50 -5.77
N SER A 302 -11.38 -4.20 -6.46
CA SER A 302 -11.74 -2.83 -6.78
C SER A 302 -12.63 -2.25 -5.68
N ILE A 303 -12.59 -0.93 -5.52
CA ILE A 303 -13.48 -0.18 -4.64
C ILE A 303 -14.30 0.79 -5.50
N ASP A 304 -15.61 0.75 -5.35
CA ASP A 304 -16.48 1.83 -5.83
C ASP A 304 -16.32 3.04 -4.90
N PRO A 305 -15.74 4.17 -5.36
CA PRO A 305 -15.47 5.33 -4.49
C PRO A 305 -16.74 6.05 -3.99
N LYS A 306 -17.89 5.85 -4.65
CA LYS A 306 -19.17 6.43 -4.23
C LYS A 306 -19.80 5.60 -3.11
N THR A 307 -19.90 4.29 -3.32
CA THR A 307 -20.59 3.40 -2.39
C THR A 307 -19.68 2.77 -1.34
N LEU A 308 -18.35 2.87 -1.52
CA LEU A 308 -17.33 2.21 -0.70
C LEU A 308 -17.42 0.68 -0.70
N LYS A 309 -18.11 0.09 -1.69
CA LYS A 309 -18.21 -1.36 -1.85
C LYS A 309 -16.93 -1.91 -2.46
N PHE A 310 -16.52 -3.07 -1.96
CA PHE A 310 -15.38 -3.83 -2.47
C PHE A 310 -15.90 -4.94 -3.39
N GLN A 311 -15.28 -5.08 -4.56
CA GLN A 311 -15.52 -6.18 -5.49
C GLN A 311 -14.23 -6.97 -5.65
N TRP A 312 -14.28 -8.24 -5.27
CA TRP A 312 -13.13 -9.14 -5.41
C TRP A 312 -12.81 -9.39 -6.89
N LYS A 313 -11.51 -9.40 -7.22
CA LYS A 313 -11.01 -9.56 -8.59
C LYS A 313 -10.33 -10.90 -8.80
N MET A 314 -9.35 -11.16 -7.94
CA MET A 314 -8.52 -12.35 -7.96
C MET A 314 -7.69 -12.38 -6.69
N ASN A 315 -7.04 -13.51 -6.44
CA ASN A 315 -5.92 -13.57 -5.52
C ASN A 315 -4.61 -13.50 -6.33
N MET A 316 -3.59 -12.88 -5.75
CA MET A 316 -2.25 -12.93 -6.32
C MET A 316 -1.70 -14.36 -6.27
N VAL A 317 -0.73 -14.63 -7.15
CA VAL A 317 -0.07 -15.94 -7.22
C VAL A 317 0.61 -16.24 -5.88
N THR A 318 0.47 -17.49 -5.44
CA THR A 318 1.11 -17.98 -4.23
C THR A 318 1.97 -19.20 -4.53
N GLN A 319 3.12 -19.27 -3.86
CA GLN A 319 3.97 -20.45 -3.84
C GLN A 319 3.64 -21.34 -2.63
N TRP A 320 3.30 -20.79 -1.48
CA TRP A 320 3.03 -21.58 -0.26
C TRP A 320 1.64 -21.34 0.34
N GLY A 321 1.11 -20.13 0.22
CA GLY A 321 -0.19 -19.74 0.76
C GLY A 321 -0.23 -19.76 2.29
N GLY A 322 0.93 -19.58 2.93
CA GLY A 322 1.12 -19.57 4.38
C GLY A 322 1.16 -18.16 4.94
N ASP A 323 2.36 -17.67 5.24
CA ASP A 323 2.58 -16.28 5.64
C ASP A 323 2.79 -15.42 4.39
N VAL A 324 1.76 -14.68 3.99
CA VAL A 324 1.70 -13.95 2.70
C VAL A 324 0.96 -12.64 2.93
N SER A 325 1.52 -11.47 2.65
CA SER A 325 0.84 -10.20 2.94
C SER A 325 1.63 -8.98 2.41
N TYR A 326 1.30 -7.80 2.96
CA TYR A 326 1.93 -6.49 2.77
C TYR A 326 2.16 -6.14 1.31
N PRO A 327 1.09 -6.16 0.48
CA PRO A 327 1.20 -5.62 -0.85
C PRO A 327 1.66 -4.16 -0.86
N HIS A 328 2.15 -3.74 -2.02
CA HIS A 328 2.24 -2.33 -2.39
C HIS A 328 1.84 -2.18 -3.85
N ILE A 329 0.92 -1.26 -4.15
CA ILE A 329 0.43 -1.00 -5.51
C ILE A 329 0.93 0.36 -5.98
N LEU A 330 1.54 0.40 -7.18
CA LEU A 330 1.89 1.63 -7.89
C LEU A 330 1.16 1.69 -9.24
N SER A 331 0.52 2.82 -9.56
CA SER A 331 0.03 3.04 -10.92
C SER A 331 1.22 3.25 -11.86
N LEU A 332 1.26 2.50 -12.96
CA LEU A 332 2.24 2.68 -14.04
C LEU A 332 1.69 3.64 -15.09
N ASP A 333 0.42 3.48 -15.41
CA ASP A 333 -0.35 4.37 -16.29
C ASP A 333 -1.87 4.21 -15.99
N ARG A 334 -2.72 4.72 -16.89
CA ARG A 334 -4.19 4.68 -16.72
C ARG A 334 -4.79 3.27 -16.76
N HIS A 335 -4.06 2.29 -17.29
CA HIS A 335 -4.52 0.93 -17.52
C HIS A 335 -3.62 -0.12 -16.87
N ARG A 336 -2.47 0.27 -16.31
CA ARG A 336 -1.55 -0.68 -15.69
C ARG A 336 -1.12 -0.25 -14.30
N ALA A 337 -0.97 -1.27 -13.46
CA ALA A 337 -0.43 -1.13 -12.11
C ALA A 337 0.65 -2.17 -11.88
N LEU A 338 1.58 -1.82 -11.01
CA LEU A 338 2.55 -2.72 -10.44
C LEU A 338 2.06 -3.10 -9.05
N ILE A 339 2.10 -4.39 -8.70
CA ILE A 339 1.85 -4.87 -7.34
C ILE A 339 3.00 -5.76 -6.90
N ALA A 340 3.58 -5.47 -5.75
CA ALA A 340 4.56 -6.33 -5.08
C ALA A 340 3.95 -6.90 -3.80
N TRP A 341 4.31 -8.11 -3.41
CA TRP A 341 3.93 -8.74 -2.13
C TRP A 341 4.97 -9.77 -1.72
N TYR A 342 4.94 -10.22 -0.47
CA TYR A 342 5.70 -11.41 -0.07
C TYR A 342 4.80 -12.62 0.02
N ASP A 343 5.34 -13.79 -0.31
CA ASP A 343 4.69 -15.09 -0.14
C ASP A 343 5.66 -16.05 0.54
N GLY A 344 5.22 -16.65 1.64
CA GLY A 344 6.08 -17.45 2.49
C GLY A 344 5.43 -18.68 3.06
N GLN A 345 6.29 -19.54 3.59
CA GLN A 345 5.91 -20.74 4.33
C GLN A 345 5.02 -20.37 5.53
N ARG A 346 4.24 -21.34 6.01
CA ARG A 346 3.37 -21.12 7.17
C ARG A 346 4.19 -20.62 8.37
N TYR A 347 3.78 -19.48 8.90
CA TYR A 347 4.38 -18.91 10.11
C TYR A 347 4.37 -19.91 11.26
N GLN A 348 5.48 -19.96 11.96
CA GLN A 348 5.66 -20.68 13.20
C GLN A 348 6.67 -19.92 14.05
N LYS A 349 6.26 -19.52 15.27
CA LYS A 349 7.06 -18.69 16.15
C LYS A 349 8.46 -19.28 16.37
N GLY A 350 9.50 -18.46 16.17
CA GLY A 350 10.90 -18.83 16.37
C GLY A 350 11.45 -19.94 15.50
N VAL A 351 10.73 -20.35 14.45
CA VAL A 351 11.21 -21.34 13.49
C VAL A 351 11.61 -20.60 12.21
N PRO A 352 12.82 -20.82 11.68
CA PRO A 352 13.21 -20.27 10.40
C PRO A 352 12.21 -20.67 9.32
N LYS A 353 11.72 -19.68 8.59
CA LYS A 353 10.79 -19.85 7.46
C LYS A 353 11.28 -19.02 6.30
N GLN A 354 11.03 -19.52 5.09
CA GLN A 354 11.30 -18.77 3.89
C GLN A 354 10.09 -17.94 3.49
N ALA A 355 10.34 -16.71 3.05
CA ALA A 355 9.38 -15.87 2.35
C ALA A 355 10.10 -15.14 1.20
N ASP A 356 9.50 -15.19 0.02
CA ASP A 356 10.05 -14.61 -1.20
C ASP A 356 9.24 -13.38 -1.63
N ILE A 357 9.87 -12.46 -2.35
CA ILE A 357 9.21 -11.27 -2.87
C ILE A 357 8.76 -11.51 -4.31
N PHE A 358 7.47 -11.31 -4.54
CA PHE A 358 6.82 -11.40 -5.84
C PHE A 358 6.42 -10.02 -6.34
N LEU A 359 6.35 -9.90 -7.65
CA LEU A 359 5.96 -8.69 -8.37
C LEU A 359 5.06 -9.08 -9.53
N ALA A 360 4.00 -8.33 -9.75
CA ALA A 360 3.14 -8.50 -10.90
C ALA A 360 2.80 -7.18 -11.57
N ILE A 361 2.64 -7.25 -12.89
CA ILE A 361 2.02 -6.19 -13.68
C ILE A 361 0.56 -6.57 -13.86
N LEU A 362 -0.33 -5.68 -13.42
CA LEU A 362 -1.77 -5.78 -13.61
C LEU A 362 -2.18 -4.90 -14.78
N ARG A 363 -3.14 -5.38 -15.59
CA ARG A 363 -3.78 -4.62 -16.67
C ARG A 363 -5.28 -4.50 -16.41
N LEU A 364 -5.77 -3.28 -16.39
CA LEU A 364 -7.17 -2.93 -16.20
C LEU A 364 -7.83 -2.72 -17.56
N VAL A 365 -8.79 -3.57 -17.87
CA VAL A 365 -9.64 -3.46 -19.06
C VAL A 365 -10.96 -2.82 -18.60
N PRO A 366 -11.37 -1.67 -19.19
CA PRO A 366 -12.64 -1.03 -18.84
C PRO A 366 -13.80 -2.03 -18.90
N GLY A 367 -14.71 -1.97 -17.92
CA GLY A 367 -15.93 -2.76 -17.97
C GLY A 367 -16.80 -2.28 -19.14
N THR A 368 -17.39 -3.23 -19.86
CA THR A 368 -18.34 -2.98 -20.96
C THR A 368 -19.70 -2.57 -20.43
#